data_AF-A0A7M4FCM0-F1
#
_entry.id   AF-A0A7M4FCM0-F1
#
_cell.length_a   1.000
_cell.length_b   1.000
_cell.length_c   1.000
_cell.angle_alpha   90.00
_cell.angle_beta   90.00
_cell.angle_gamma   90.00
#
_symmetry.space_group_name_H-M   'P 1'
#
loop_
_entity.id
_entity.type
_entity.pdbx_description
1 polymer ?
#
loop_
_entity_poly.entity_id
_entity_poly.type
_entity_poly.pdbx_seq_one_letter_code
_entity_poly.pdbx_strand_id
1 'polypeptide(L)'
;MSTKAKKRVVLPTRPAPPAVEQILEDVQSARPTDPVFALIELPLPRPEDSEEESERLYRQSHAYVEMNQRLQKACSLLKEKCEELRQAGETLEQNVLEMKQKAV
;
A
#
# COMPACT_ATOMS: atom_id res chain seq x y z
N MET A 1 -0.95 24.90 -60.16
CA MET A 1 -1.10 24.78 -58.69
C MET A 1 -2.42 24.06 -58.40
N SER A 2 -2.39 22.77 -58.04
CA SER A 2 -3.62 21.99 -57.80
C SER A 2 -3.55 21.40 -56.39
N THR A 3 -4.41 21.87 -55.48
CA THR A 3 -4.45 21.43 -54.09
C THR A 3 -5.53 20.36 -53.92
N LYS A 4 -5.12 19.11 -53.70
CA LYS A 4 -6.02 18.00 -53.39
C LYS A 4 -6.67 18.21 -52.02
N ALA A 5 -8.00 18.34 -52.00
CA ALA A 5 -8.77 18.43 -50.77
C ALA A 5 -8.73 17.09 -50.02
N LYS A 6 -8.23 17.10 -48.78
CA LYS A 6 -8.23 15.94 -47.88
C LYS A 6 -9.67 15.69 -47.42
N LYS A 7 -10.32 14.63 -47.93
CA LYS A 7 -11.61 14.15 -47.42
C LYS A 7 -11.41 13.75 -45.96
N ARG A 8 -11.92 14.55 -45.03
CA ARG A 8 -11.97 14.22 -43.60
C ARG A 8 -12.84 12.98 -43.46
N VAL A 9 -12.25 11.86 -43.04
CA VAL A 9 -12.98 10.65 -42.66
C VAL A 9 -13.73 11.00 -41.38
N VAL A 10 -15.04 11.27 -41.51
CA VAL A 10 -15.92 11.48 -40.37
C VAL A 10 -16.30 10.10 -39.86
N LEU A 11 -15.85 9.77 -38.66
CA LEU A 11 -16.25 8.53 -38.00
C LEU A 11 -17.76 8.58 -37.73
N PRO A 12 -18.50 7.45 -37.91
CA PRO A 12 -19.90 7.41 -37.57
C PRO A 12 -20.09 7.79 -36.10
N THR A 13 -21.15 8.54 -35.83
CA THR A 13 -21.51 8.97 -34.47
C THR A 13 -21.86 7.77 -33.62
N ARG A 14 -21.35 7.76 -32.37
CA ARG A 14 -21.71 6.73 -31.38
C ARG A 14 -23.23 6.76 -31.15
N PRO A 15 -23.91 5.60 -31.09
CA PRO A 15 -25.32 5.56 -30.72
C PRO A 15 -25.54 6.13 -29.31
N ALA A 16 -26.74 6.64 -29.08
CA ALA A 16 -27.17 7.02 -27.74
C ALA A 16 -27.12 5.81 -26.79
N PRO A 17 -26.82 6.01 -25.50
CA PRO A 17 -26.93 4.95 -24.51
C PRO A 17 -28.40 4.45 -24.44
N PRO A 18 -28.61 3.17 -24.09
CA PRO A 18 -29.95 2.61 -23.95
C PRO A 18 -30.75 3.31 -22.86
N ALA A 19 -32.07 3.25 -22.97
CA ALA A 19 -32.97 3.75 -21.95
C ALA A 19 -32.99 2.81 -20.73
N VAL A 20 -33.36 3.33 -19.56
CA VAL A 20 -33.38 2.56 -18.30
C VAL A 20 -34.32 1.37 -18.43
N GLU A 21 -35.44 1.55 -19.13
CA GLU A 21 -36.46 0.54 -19.34
C GLU A 21 -35.92 -0.67 -20.11
N GLN A 22 -35.08 -0.42 -21.12
CA GLN A 22 -34.46 -1.46 -21.95
C GLN A 22 -33.44 -2.27 -21.15
N ILE A 23 -32.68 -1.60 -20.28
CA ILE A 23 -31.75 -2.27 -19.37
C ILE A 23 -32.52 -3.18 -18.41
N LEU A 24 -33.64 -2.71 -17.87
CA LEU A 24 -34.47 -3.51 -16.96
C LEU A 24 -35.12 -4.71 -17.67
N GLU A 25 -35.55 -4.54 -18.92
CA GLU A 25 -36.07 -5.63 -19.75
C GLU A 25 -35.00 -6.70 -20.00
N ASP A 26 -33.77 -6.31 -20.34
CA ASP A 26 -32.64 -7.23 -20.52
C ASP A 26 -32.32 -8.00 -19.24
N VAL A 27 -32.36 -7.34 -18.08
CA VAL A 27 -32.13 -7.99 -16.78
C VAL A 27 -33.25 -8.96 -16.42
N GLN A 28 -34.51 -8.61 -16.68
CA GLN A 28 -35.66 -9.48 -16.39
C GLN A 28 -35.76 -10.67 -17.34
N SER A 29 -35.31 -10.50 -18.59
CA SER A 29 -35.30 -11.55 -19.61
C SER A 29 -34.04 -12.42 -19.57
N ALA A 30 -33.03 -12.03 -18.78
CA ALA A 30 -31.82 -12.81 -18.58
C ALA A 30 -32.13 -14.18 -17.96
N ARG A 31 -31.40 -15.20 -18.42
CA ARG A 31 -31.61 -16.58 -17.95
C ARG A 31 -31.14 -16.72 -16.51
N PRO A 32 -31.75 -17.60 -15.70
CA PRO A 32 -31.26 -17.87 -14.35
C PRO A 32 -29.82 -18.40 -14.29
N THR A 33 -29.32 -18.97 -15.39
CA THR A 33 -27.94 -19.45 -15.53
C THR A 33 -26.97 -18.36 -16.00
N ASP A 34 -27.42 -17.11 -16.13
CA ASP A 34 -26.56 -16.00 -16.56
C ASP A 34 -25.42 -15.77 -15.53
N PRO A 35 -24.16 -15.64 -15.97
CA PRO A 35 -23.03 -15.34 -15.08
C PRO A 35 -23.23 -14.11 -14.19
N VAL A 36 -24.03 -13.12 -14.61
CA VAL A 36 -24.39 -11.95 -13.80
C VAL A 36 -25.07 -12.36 -12.49
N PHE A 37 -25.87 -13.43 -12.52
CA PHE A 37 -26.54 -13.96 -11.32
C PHE A 37 -25.64 -14.94 -10.55
N ALA A 38 -24.71 -15.62 -11.21
CA ALA A 38 -23.73 -16.48 -10.53
C ALA A 38 -22.81 -15.70 -9.57
N LEU A 39 -22.54 -14.42 -9.85
CA LEU A 39 -21.78 -13.52 -8.96
C LEU A 39 -22.50 -13.26 -7.63
N ILE A 40 -23.84 -13.37 -7.61
CA ILE A 40 -24.67 -13.21 -6.41
C ILE A 40 -24.65 -14.49 -5.57
N GLU A 41 -24.46 -15.65 -6.20
CA GLU A 41 -24.36 -16.96 -5.54
C GLU A 41 -22.94 -17.30 -5.04
N LEU A 42 -21.91 -16.53 -5.44
CA LEU A 42 -20.62 -16.62 -4.76
C LEU A 42 -20.84 -16.22 -3.30
N PRO A 43 -20.22 -16.92 -2.33
CA PRO A 43 -20.21 -16.51 -0.94
C PRO A 43 -19.38 -15.23 -0.83
N LEU A 44 -19.98 -14.10 -1.20
CA LEU A 44 -19.53 -12.80 -0.76
C LEU A 44 -19.54 -12.87 0.77
N PRO A 45 -18.39 -12.65 1.43
CA PRO A 45 -18.37 -12.64 2.88
C PRO A 45 -19.43 -11.63 3.33
N ARG A 46 -20.32 -12.05 4.25
CA ARG A 46 -21.37 -11.17 4.76
C ARG A 46 -20.69 -9.88 5.21
N PRO A 47 -21.20 -8.70 4.84
CA PRO A 47 -20.50 -7.44 5.08
C PRO A 47 -20.11 -7.26 6.55
N GLU A 48 -20.96 -7.70 7.49
CA GLU A 48 -20.68 -7.59 8.93
C GLU A 48 -19.57 -8.54 9.42
N ASP A 49 -19.57 -9.82 8.98
CA ASP A 49 -18.49 -10.77 9.31
C ASP A 49 -17.16 -10.35 8.65
N SER A 50 -17.21 -9.70 7.49
CA SER A 50 -16.04 -9.22 6.76
C SER A 50 -15.45 -7.94 7.34
N GLU A 51 -16.26 -7.06 7.91
CA GLU A 51 -15.84 -5.75 8.42
C GLU A 51 -15.16 -5.87 9.79
N GLU A 52 -15.73 -6.65 10.71
CA GLU A 52 -15.13 -6.85 12.04
C GLU A 52 -13.77 -7.56 11.96
N GLU A 53 -13.66 -8.58 11.12
CA GLU A 53 -12.39 -9.26 10.86
C GLU A 53 -11.37 -8.35 10.19
N SER A 54 -11.80 -7.53 9.21
CA SER A 54 -10.93 -6.56 8.55
C SER A 54 -10.44 -5.49 9.52
N GLU A 55 -11.31 -4.98 10.40
CA GLU A 55 -10.93 -3.99 11.41
C GLU A 55 -9.97 -4.60 12.44
N ARG A 56 -10.20 -5.85 12.86
CA ARG A 56 -9.29 -6.59 13.75
C ARG A 56 -7.91 -6.75 13.12
N LEU A 57 -7.84 -7.18 11.87
CA LEU A 57 -6.57 -7.34 11.14
C LEU A 57 -5.87 -5.99 10.94
N TYR A 58 -6.62 -4.93 10.64
CA TYR A 58 -6.09 -3.58 10.54
C TYR A 58 -5.45 -3.12 11.85
N ARG A 59 -6.17 -3.25 12.97
CA ARG A 59 -5.64 -2.90 14.30
C ARG A 59 -4.40 -3.70 14.66
N GLN A 60 -4.38 -5.00 14.35
CA GLN A 60 -3.21 -5.86 14.58
C GLN A 60 -2.00 -5.41 13.75
N SER A 61 -2.19 -5.18 12.45
CA SER A 61 -1.15 -4.70 11.55
C SER A 61 -0.61 -3.35 12.00
N HIS A 62 -1.50 -2.42 12.36
CA HIS A 62 -1.13 -1.11 12.86
C HIS A 62 -0.27 -1.20 14.13
N ALA A 63 -0.71 -1.97 15.12
CA ALA A 63 0.03 -2.17 16.36
C ALA A 63 1.42 -2.79 16.13
N TYR A 64 1.51 -3.76 15.20
CA TYR A 64 2.78 -4.37 14.82
C TYR A 64 3.75 -3.36 14.17
N VAL A 65 3.26 -2.55 13.23
CA VAL A 65 4.07 -1.52 12.56
C VAL A 65 4.55 -0.48 13.56
N GLU A 66 3.66 -0.01 14.44
CA GLU A 66 4.02 0.95 15.48
C GLU A 66 5.11 0.41 16.41
N MET A 67 4.95 -0.84 16.87
CA MET A 67 5.97 -1.47 17.72
C MET A 67 7.30 -1.63 16.98
N ASN A 68 7.29 -2.02 15.71
CA ASN A 68 8.52 -2.13 14.90
C ASN A 68 9.22 -0.79 14.74
N GLN A 69 8.48 0.29 14.50
CA GLN A 69 9.06 1.62 14.40
C GLN A 69 9.73 2.04 15.72
N ARG A 70 9.11 1.72 16.87
CA ARG A 70 9.71 1.97 18.19
C ARG A 70 10.99 1.15 18.39
N LEU A 71 10.97 -0.13 18.02
CA LEU A 71 12.16 -0.99 18.09
C LEU A 71 13.29 -0.49 17.18
N GLN A 72 12.98 -0.08 15.96
CA GLN A 72 13.97 0.48 15.04
C GLN A 72 14.64 1.73 15.61
N LYS A 73 13.86 2.65 16.19
CA LYS A 73 14.39 3.85 16.87
C LYS A 73 15.26 3.50 18.08
N ALA A 74 14.83 2.53 18.89
CA ALA A 74 15.63 2.07 20.03
C ALA A 74 16.96 1.43 19.57
N CYS A 75 16.92 0.61 18.52
CA CYS A 75 18.11 0.01 17.93
C CYS A 75 19.07 1.06 17.36
N SER A 76 18.58 2.09 16.66
CA SER A 76 19.45 3.16 16.16
C SER A 76 20.10 3.95 17.29
N LEU A 77 19.33 4.32 18.32
CA LEU A 77 19.85 5.03 19.48
C LEU A 77 20.90 4.20 20.24
N LEU A 78 20.65 2.90 20.40
CA LEU A 78 21.58 2.01 21.07
C LEU A 78 22.90 1.91 20.30
N LYS A 79 22.85 1.82 18.97
CA LYS A 79 24.06 1.82 18.12
C LYS A 79 24.88 3.09 18.30
N GLU A 80 24.22 4.25 18.25
CA GLU A 80 24.87 5.55 18.48
C GLU A 80 25.56 5.58 19.85
N LYS A 81 24.87 5.16 20.92
CA LYS A 81 25.45 5.11 22.26
C LYS A 81 26.60 4.12 22.41
N CYS A 82 26.55 2.98 21.73
CA CYS A 82 27.67 2.04 21.71
C CYS A 82 28.90 2.66 21.00
N GLU A 83 28.70 3.39 19.90
CA GLU A 83 29.80 4.08 19.20
C GLU A 83 30.41 5.20 20.05
N GLU A 84 29.58 6.03 20.69
CA GLU A 84 30.04 7.07 21.63
C GLU A 84 30.91 6.46 22.75
N LEU A 85 30.42 5.38 23.39
CA LEU A 85 31.16 4.70 24.46
C LEU A 85 32.47 4.09 23.96
N ARG A 86 32.48 3.56 22.73
CA ARG A 86 33.70 3.00 22.13
C ARG A 86 34.75 4.09 21.92
N GLN A 87 34.37 5.22 21.35
CA GLN A 87 35.26 6.36 21.14
C GLN A 87 35.78 6.94 22.47
N ALA A 88 34.91 7.07 23.46
CA ALA A 88 35.31 7.51 24.79
C ALA A 88 36.31 6.54 25.44
N GLY A 89 36.11 5.23 25.26
CA GLY A 89 37.04 4.19 25.71
C GLY A 89 38.41 4.27 25.04
N GLU A 90 38.44 4.39 23.70
CA GLU A 90 39.67 4.55 22.92
C GLU A 90 40.45 5.81 23.35
N THR A 91 39.75 6.93 23.55
CA THR A 91 40.34 8.19 24.02
C THR A 91 40.92 8.05 25.43
N LEU A 92 40.19 7.38 26.32
CA LEU A 92 40.65 7.13 27.68
C LEU A 92 41.92 6.28 27.69
N GLU A 93 41.97 5.23 26.87
CA GLU A 93 43.14 4.36 26.77
C GLU A 93 44.37 5.11 26.27
N GLN A 94 44.22 5.96 25.24
CA GLN A 94 45.28 6.84 24.76
C GLN A 94 45.78 7.79 25.85
N ASN A 95 44.86 8.44 26.58
CA ASN A 95 45.21 9.33 27.68
C ASN A 95 46.00 8.59 28.79
N VAL A 96 45.59 7.36 29.12
CA VAL A 96 46.29 6.53 30.10
C VAL A 96 47.69 6.16 29.61
N LEU A 97 47.86 5.82 28.33
CA LEU A 97 49.17 5.54 27.74
C LEU A 97 50.09 6.77 27.78
N GLU A 98 49.58 7.94 27.43
CA GLU A 98 50.35 9.19 27.54
C GLU A 98 50.78 9.48 28.97
N MET A 99 49.88 9.33 29.95
CA MET A 99 50.20 9.54 31.36
C MET A 99 51.28 8.56 31.85
N LYS A 100 51.23 7.29 31.41
CA LYS A 100 52.26 6.31 31.73
C LYS A 100 53.61 6.68 31.13
N GLN A 101 53.66 7.20 29.90
CA GLN A 101 54.90 7.65 29.27
C GLN A 101 55.49 8.89 29.95
N LYS A 102 54.65 9.83 30.40
CA LYS A 102 55.08 11.05 31.11
C LYS A 102 55.52 10.80 32.57
N ALA A 103 55.18 9.63 33.13
CA ALA A 103 55.51 9.24 34.49
C ALA A 103 56.79 8.37 34.60
N VAL A 104 57.46 8.09 33.48
CA VAL A 104 58.78 7.45 33.38
C VAL A 104 59.82 8.51 33.05
#